data_AF-A0A3D3MQL7-F1
#
_entry.id   AF-A0A3D3MQL7-F1
#
_cell.length_a   1.000
_cell.length_b   1.000
_cell.length_c   1.000
_cell.angle_alpha   90.00
_cell.angle_beta   90.00
_cell.angle_gamma   90.00
#
_symmetry.space_group_name_H-M   'P 1'
#
loop_
_entity.id
_entity.type
_entity.pdbx_description
1 polymer ?
#
loop_
_entity_poly.entity_id
_entity_poly.type
_entity_poly.pdbx_seq_one_letter_code
_entity_poly.pdbx_strand_id
1 'polypeptide(L)'
;MSYPEARREALFLTDKMAYELGLNDAQYNAAYEINLDYLRSMESRHDVFGPYWRRRNSDLRYVLDAYQWGLYTAASYFYRPIFWRSGWHLHIYARYADPHFYYRDRPTVWVHYRGGRNLHVHSYYAGRDFGRPIAPPRSVFKGRPMERRMEGRPMKRDFGKRHMERRMDRGPQKRGFGERHMEREMERRHGGW
;
A
#
# COMPACT_ATOMS: atom_id res chain seq x y z
N MET A 1 -11.02 -17.46 2.33
CA MET A 1 -10.81 -16.46 3.41
C MET A 1 -11.77 -15.30 3.20
N SER A 2 -12.34 -14.67 4.23
CA SER A 2 -13.27 -13.54 4.02
C SER A 2 -12.55 -12.28 3.54
N TYR A 3 -13.24 -11.36 2.86
CA TYR A 3 -12.61 -10.12 2.38
C TYR A 3 -12.02 -9.24 3.51
N PRO A 4 -12.74 -8.94 4.61
CA PRO A 4 -12.19 -8.10 5.68
C PRO A 4 -10.97 -8.73 6.37
N GLU A 5 -10.97 -10.05 6.50
CA GLU A 5 -9.85 -10.83 7.04
C GLU A 5 -8.65 -10.79 6.09
N ALA A 6 -8.83 -11.21 4.83
CA ALA A 6 -7.80 -11.17 3.80
C ALA A 6 -7.17 -9.78 3.66
N ARG A 7 -7.99 -8.73 3.77
CA ARG A 7 -7.53 -7.35 3.80
C ARG A 7 -6.59 -7.08 4.97
N ARG A 8 -6.98 -7.37 6.22
CA ARG A 8 -6.10 -7.16 7.39
C ARG A 8 -4.81 -7.97 7.29
N GLU A 9 -4.92 -9.26 6.95
CA GLU A 9 -3.78 -10.17 6.82
C GLU A 9 -2.80 -9.72 5.73
N ALA A 10 -3.33 -9.27 4.58
CA ALA A 10 -2.50 -8.76 3.48
C ALA A 10 -1.75 -7.50 3.90
N LEU A 11 -2.38 -6.58 4.63
CA LEU A 11 -1.70 -5.38 5.13
C LEU A 11 -0.58 -5.74 6.11
N PHE A 12 -0.85 -6.63 7.06
CA PHE A 12 0.16 -7.04 8.04
C PHE A 12 1.36 -7.70 7.36
N LEU A 13 1.10 -8.66 6.46
CA LEU A 13 2.15 -9.33 5.70
C LEU A 13 2.97 -8.33 4.88
N THR A 14 2.31 -7.42 4.15
CA THR A 14 3.00 -6.46 3.29
C THR A 14 3.78 -5.41 4.10
N ASP A 15 3.29 -4.98 5.26
CA ASP A 15 4.04 -4.07 6.15
C ASP A 15 5.38 -4.69 6.55
N LYS A 16 5.37 -5.97 6.92
CA LYS A 16 6.60 -6.70 7.26
C LYS A 16 7.50 -6.92 6.05
N MET A 17 6.93 -7.17 4.86
CA MET A 17 7.70 -7.18 3.62
C MET A 17 8.34 -5.81 3.35
N ALA A 18 7.63 -4.71 3.57
CA ALA A 18 8.15 -3.36 3.37
C ALA A 18 9.32 -3.06 4.30
N TYR A 19 9.21 -3.48 5.56
CA TYR A 19 10.26 -3.34 6.55
C TYR A 19 11.49 -4.20 6.22
N GLU A 20 11.32 -5.50 6.01
CA GLU A 20 12.44 -6.44 5.85
C GLU A 20 13.10 -6.36 4.46
N LEU A 21 12.33 -6.06 3.41
CA LEU A 21 12.84 -5.98 2.03
C LEU A 21 13.18 -4.55 1.61
N GLY A 22 12.86 -3.55 2.43
CA GLY A 22 13.07 -2.14 2.08
C GLY A 22 12.25 -1.71 0.86
N LEU A 23 10.95 -2.03 0.84
CA LEU A 23 10.08 -1.67 -0.29
C LEU A 23 9.85 -0.16 -0.35
N ASN A 24 9.88 0.41 -1.56
CA ASN A 24 9.42 1.77 -1.80
C ASN A 24 7.88 1.83 -1.84
N ASP A 25 7.30 3.03 -1.95
CA ASP A 25 5.84 3.22 -1.90
C ASP A 25 5.10 2.52 -3.05
N ALA A 26 5.65 2.54 -4.27
CA ALA A 26 5.05 1.87 -5.42
C ALA A 26 5.05 0.34 -5.26
N GLN A 27 6.18 -0.21 -4.81
CA GLN A 27 6.30 -1.63 -4.49
C GLN A 27 5.40 -2.05 -3.33
N TYR A 28 5.30 -1.21 -2.29
CA TYR A 28 4.46 -1.47 -1.13
C TYR A 28 2.98 -1.55 -1.51
N ASN A 29 2.50 -0.61 -2.34
CA ASN A 29 1.14 -0.63 -2.87
C ASN A 29 0.88 -1.89 -3.71
N ALA A 30 1.78 -2.20 -4.65
CA ALA A 30 1.61 -3.37 -5.53
C ALA A 30 1.66 -4.70 -4.75
N ALA A 31 2.60 -4.84 -3.81
CA ALA A 31 2.71 -6.03 -2.98
C ALA A 31 1.47 -6.22 -2.09
N TYR A 32 0.86 -5.15 -1.58
CA TYR A 32 -0.41 -5.22 -0.86
C TYR A 32 -1.54 -5.77 -1.73
N GLU A 33 -1.68 -5.27 -2.96
CA GLU A 33 -2.71 -5.74 -3.89
C GLU A 33 -2.53 -7.22 -4.23
N ILE A 34 -1.30 -7.62 -4.58
CA ILE A 34 -0.93 -9.00 -4.91
C ILE A 34 -1.22 -9.94 -3.73
N ASN A 35 -0.83 -9.53 -2.51
CA ASN A 35 -1.10 -10.31 -1.31
C ASN A 35 -2.60 -10.43 -1.05
N LEU A 36 -3.36 -9.33 -1.16
CA LEU A 36 -4.80 -9.36 -0.97
C LEU A 36 -5.47 -10.33 -1.94
N ASP A 37 -5.13 -10.23 -3.22
CA ASP A 37 -5.67 -11.09 -4.27
C ASP A 37 -5.39 -12.57 -4.01
N TYR A 38 -4.18 -12.90 -3.58
CA TYR A 38 -3.84 -14.27 -3.19
C TYR A 38 -4.68 -14.74 -2.00
N LEU A 39 -4.72 -13.97 -0.91
CA LEU A 39 -5.44 -14.36 0.30
C LEU A 39 -6.95 -14.54 0.04
N ARG A 40 -7.53 -13.69 -0.80
CA ARG A 40 -8.93 -13.81 -1.21
C ARG A 40 -9.23 -15.05 -2.04
N SER A 41 -8.27 -15.51 -2.85
CA SER A 41 -8.43 -16.69 -3.72
C SER A 41 -8.33 -18.03 -2.98
N MET A 42 -8.07 -18.01 -1.67
CA MET A 42 -7.95 -19.23 -0.86
C MET A 42 -9.34 -19.78 -0.52
N GLU A 43 -9.72 -20.87 -1.18
CA GLU A 43 -11.04 -21.50 -1.06
C GLU A 43 -10.97 -22.90 -0.42
N SER A 44 -9.88 -23.63 -0.65
CA SER A 44 -9.69 -25.00 -0.17
C SER A 44 -8.28 -25.22 0.36
N ARG A 45 -8.10 -26.07 1.39
CA ARG A 45 -6.80 -26.41 1.98
C ARG A 45 -5.72 -26.82 0.96
N HIS A 46 -6.13 -27.31 -0.22
CA HIS A 46 -5.24 -27.71 -1.30
C HIS A 46 -4.59 -26.52 -2.04
N ASP A 47 -5.07 -25.29 -1.80
CA ASP A 47 -4.58 -24.06 -2.44
C ASP A 47 -3.28 -23.52 -1.85
N VAL A 48 -2.83 -24.04 -0.69
CA VAL A 48 -1.67 -23.53 0.07
C VAL A 48 -0.40 -23.43 -0.78
N PHE A 49 -0.25 -24.26 -1.83
CA PHE A 49 0.82 -24.15 -2.83
C PHE A 49 0.30 -24.33 -4.27
N GLY A 50 -0.96 -23.95 -4.48
CA GLY A 50 -1.67 -24.12 -5.74
C GLY A 50 -1.34 -23.08 -6.81
N PRO A 51 -2.16 -23.00 -7.87
CA PRO A 51 -2.02 -22.01 -8.94
C PRO A 51 -1.92 -20.57 -8.45
N TYR A 52 -2.72 -20.20 -7.44
CA TYR A 52 -2.73 -18.84 -6.89
C TYR A 52 -1.43 -18.47 -6.17
N TRP A 53 -0.79 -19.43 -5.49
CA TRP A 53 0.52 -19.22 -4.88
C TRP A 53 1.60 -18.98 -5.95
N ARG A 54 1.61 -19.80 -7.01
CA ARG A 54 2.55 -19.64 -8.14
C ARG A 54 2.38 -18.27 -8.78
N ARG A 55 1.14 -17.85 -8.99
CA ARG A 55 0.84 -16.54 -9.59
C ARG A 55 1.26 -15.38 -8.71
N ARG A 56 0.93 -15.41 -7.41
CA ARG A 56 1.38 -14.40 -6.44
C ARG A 56 2.89 -14.19 -6.54
N ASN A 57 3.64 -15.28 -6.57
CA ASN A 57 5.10 -15.22 -6.66
C ASN A 57 5.58 -14.67 -8.01
N SER A 58 4.91 -15.04 -9.11
CA SER A 58 5.18 -14.46 -10.42
C SER A 58 4.93 -12.95 -10.45
N ASP A 59 3.81 -12.49 -9.87
CA ASP A 59 3.46 -11.07 -9.81
C ASP A 59 4.46 -10.29 -8.96
N LEU A 60 4.85 -10.81 -7.79
CA LEU A 60 5.89 -10.21 -6.95
C LEU A 60 7.24 -10.15 -7.66
N ARG A 61 7.55 -11.11 -8.56
CA ARG A 61 8.77 -11.07 -9.37
C ARG A 61 8.78 -9.91 -10.37
N TYR A 62 7.63 -9.36 -10.76
CA TYR A 62 7.51 -8.12 -11.55
C TYR A 62 7.56 -6.83 -10.72
N VAL A 63 7.41 -6.93 -9.39
CA VAL A 63 7.47 -5.77 -8.49
C VAL A 63 8.86 -5.61 -7.85
N LEU A 64 9.43 -6.70 -7.33
CA LEU A 64 10.67 -6.69 -6.55
C LEU A 64 11.92 -6.64 -7.43
N ASP A 65 12.97 -5.93 -7.00
CA ASP A 65 14.28 -6.03 -7.66
C ASP A 65 14.97 -7.38 -7.37
N ALA A 66 16.14 -7.61 -7.96
CA ALA A 66 16.85 -8.88 -7.83
C ALA A 66 17.30 -9.19 -6.38
N TYR A 67 17.69 -8.17 -5.61
CA TYR A 67 18.13 -8.34 -4.23
C TYR A 67 16.94 -8.60 -3.31
N GLN A 68 15.90 -7.78 -3.43
CA GLN A 68 14.63 -7.96 -2.71
C GLN A 68 14.00 -9.32 -3.00
N TRP A 69 14.06 -9.77 -4.26
CA TRP A 69 13.60 -11.10 -4.64
C TRP A 69 14.38 -12.21 -3.93
N GLY A 70 15.71 -12.09 -3.83
CA GLY A 70 16.55 -13.04 -3.09
C GLY A 70 16.20 -13.12 -1.60
N LEU A 71 16.00 -11.96 -0.96
CA LEU A 71 15.54 -11.91 0.44
C LEU A 71 14.14 -12.52 0.61
N TYR A 72 13.23 -12.19 -0.30
CA TYR A 72 11.85 -12.67 -0.31
C TYR A 72 11.76 -14.20 -0.40
N THR A 73 12.50 -14.83 -1.31
CA THR A 73 12.48 -16.30 -1.48
C THR A 73 13.18 -17.03 -0.35
N ALA A 74 14.20 -16.43 0.28
CA ALA A 74 14.87 -16.98 1.45
C ALA A 74 14.00 -16.96 2.71
N ALA A 75 13.09 -15.98 2.83
CA ALA A 75 12.16 -15.86 3.94
C ALA A 75 10.89 -16.73 3.70
N SER A 76 10.86 -17.94 4.27
CA SER A 76 9.72 -18.86 4.11
C SER A 76 8.37 -18.25 4.49
N TYR A 77 8.33 -17.41 5.52
CA TYR A 77 7.13 -16.70 5.98
C TYR A 77 6.63 -15.62 5.00
N PHE A 78 7.43 -15.21 4.02
CA PHE A 78 6.99 -14.37 2.90
C PHE A 78 6.70 -15.18 1.64
N TYR A 79 7.61 -16.11 1.29
CA TYR A 79 7.52 -16.91 0.07
C TYR A 79 6.36 -17.91 0.11
N ARG A 80 6.10 -18.48 1.28
CA ARG A 80 5.08 -19.51 1.56
C ARG A 80 4.28 -19.04 2.77
N PRO A 81 3.49 -17.96 2.63
CA PRO A 81 3.04 -17.21 3.79
C PRO A 81 1.89 -17.89 4.53
N ILE A 82 1.15 -18.83 3.92
CA ILE A 82 -0.02 -19.48 4.52
C ILE A 82 0.26 -20.95 4.78
N PHE A 83 -0.38 -21.50 5.82
CA PHE A 83 -0.60 -22.93 6.00
C PHE A 83 -2.03 -23.21 6.47
N TRP A 84 -2.46 -24.46 6.33
CA TRP A 84 -3.75 -24.95 6.81
C TRP A 84 -3.59 -25.80 8.07
N ARG A 85 -4.39 -25.54 9.09
CA ARG A 85 -4.52 -26.42 10.28
C ARG A 85 -5.98 -26.54 10.73
N SER A 86 -6.49 -25.54 11.44
CA SER A 86 -7.89 -25.40 11.85
C SER A 86 -8.57 -24.22 11.14
N GLY A 87 -8.04 -23.86 9.97
CA GLY A 87 -8.31 -22.62 9.26
C GLY A 87 -7.05 -22.13 8.55
N TRP A 88 -7.14 -20.93 7.99
CA TRP A 88 -6.03 -20.24 7.35
C TRP A 88 -5.15 -19.56 8.39
N HIS A 89 -3.85 -19.84 8.38
CA HIS A 89 -2.89 -19.22 9.28
C HIS A 89 -1.70 -18.70 8.49
N LEU A 90 -1.14 -17.56 8.92
CA LEU A 90 0.06 -17.01 8.30
C LEU A 90 1.32 -17.33 9.11
N HIS A 91 2.38 -17.76 8.41
CA HIS A 91 3.69 -18.02 9.00
C HIS A 91 4.37 -16.76 9.58
N ILE A 92 3.98 -15.57 9.12
CA ILE A 92 4.55 -14.30 9.58
C ILE A 92 4.38 -14.07 11.09
N TYR A 93 3.31 -14.62 11.69
CA TYR A 93 3.04 -14.48 13.12
C TYR A 93 4.00 -15.25 14.02
N ALA A 94 4.73 -16.25 13.50
CA ALA A 94 5.80 -16.90 14.25
C ALA A 94 7.02 -15.97 14.45
N ARG A 95 7.16 -14.95 13.60
CA ARG A 95 8.24 -13.94 13.67
C ARG A 95 7.76 -12.63 14.30
N TYR A 96 6.52 -12.24 14.03
CA TYR A 96 5.92 -11.01 14.56
C TYR A 96 4.64 -11.35 15.32
N ALA A 97 4.79 -11.52 16.64
CA ALA A 97 3.69 -11.94 17.51
C ALA A 97 2.65 -10.84 17.78
N ASP A 98 3.02 -9.56 17.67
CA ASP A 98 2.09 -8.42 17.83
C ASP A 98 1.40 -8.09 16.49
N PRO A 99 0.11 -8.43 16.31
CA PRO A 99 -0.63 -8.17 15.07
C PRO A 99 -1.02 -6.69 14.89
N HIS A 100 -0.82 -5.85 15.91
CA HIS A 100 -1.19 -4.44 15.91
C HIS A 100 0.00 -3.52 15.64
N PHE A 101 1.21 -4.08 15.52
CA PHE A 101 2.43 -3.30 15.26
C PHE A 101 2.70 -3.15 13.77
N TYR A 102 2.78 -1.90 13.28
CA TYR A 102 3.08 -1.57 11.88
C TYR A 102 4.29 -0.64 11.77
N TYR A 103 5.18 -0.91 10.82
CA TYR A 103 6.37 -0.10 10.56
C TYR A 103 6.09 1.04 9.56
N ARG A 104 5.08 0.87 8.71
CA ARG A 104 4.70 1.80 7.65
C ARG A 104 3.27 2.29 7.86
N ASP A 105 2.99 3.47 7.34
CA ASP A 105 1.61 3.90 7.18
C ASP A 105 0.89 2.98 6.15
N ARG A 106 -0.44 3.00 6.15
CA ARG A 106 -1.23 2.13 5.26
C ARG A 106 -0.94 2.46 3.78
N PRO A 107 -0.92 1.45 2.88
CA PRO A 107 -0.83 1.67 1.44
C PRO A 107 -1.92 2.65 0.99
N THR A 108 -1.64 3.53 0.04
CA THR A 108 -2.64 4.49 -0.46
C THR A 108 -3.84 3.78 -1.08
N VAL A 109 -3.60 2.59 -1.64
CA VAL A 109 -4.61 1.70 -2.24
C VAL A 109 -5.48 0.97 -1.21
N TRP A 110 -5.12 0.98 0.09
CA TRP A 110 -5.79 0.24 1.16
C TRP A 110 -7.31 0.44 1.25
N VAL A 111 -7.77 1.67 1.04
CA VAL A 111 -9.18 2.05 1.20
C VAL A 111 -10.01 1.63 0.00
N HIS A 112 -9.46 1.75 -1.21
CA HIS A 112 -10.21 1.68 -2.46
C HIS A 112 -10.06 0.35 -3.19
N TYR A 113 -8.93 -0.32 -3.02
CA TYR A 113 -8.69 -1.59 -3.70
C TYR A 113 -9.57 -2.70 -3.11
N ARG A 114 -10.18 -3.48 -4.01
CA ARG A 114 -11.10 -4.58 -3.68
C ARG A 114 -10.63 -5.91 -4.29
N GLY A 115 -9.45 -5.97 -4.88
CA GLY A 115 -8.96 -7.15 -5.58
C GLY A 115 -9.23 -7.13 -7.09
N GLY A 116 -8.80 -8.18 -7.79
CA GLY A 116 -9.09 -8.43 -9.21
C GLY A 116 -7.92 -8.19 -10.17
N ARG A 117 -6.68 -8.16 -9.68
CA ARG A 117 -5.45 -8.07 -10.50
C ARG A 117 -4.71 -9.42 -10.62
N ASN A 118 -5.24 -10.48 -10.02
CA ASN A 118 -4.86 -11.88 -10.17
C ASN A 118 -5.27 -12.43 -11.56
N LEU A 119 -4.62 -11.97 -12.62
CA LEU A 119 -4.96 -12.33 -14.00
C LEU A 119 -4.35 -13.68 -14.40
N HIS A 120 -5.13 -14.53 -15.08
CA HIS A 120 -4.67 -15.85 -15.51
C HIS A 120 -3.69 -15.84 -16.66
N VAL A 121 -3.84 -14.86 -17.53
CA VAL A 121 -2.99 -14.63 -18.68
C VAL A 121 -2.65 -13.15 -18.64
N HIS A 122 -1.37 -12.81 -18.84
CA HIS A 122 -0.84 -11.45 -18.78
C HIS A 122 -0.98 -10.80 -17.39
N SER A 123 0.06 -10.94 -16.55
CA SER A 123 0.13 -10.26 -15.26
C SER A 123 -0.09 -8.75 -15.44
N TYR A 124 -0.99 -8.17 -14.62
CA TYR A 124 -1.18 -6.73 -14.55
C TYR A 124 0.12 -5.98 -14.25
N TYR A 125 1.04 -6.62 -13.52
CA TYR A 125 2.28 -6.04 -13.04
C TYR A 125 3.42 -6.14 -14.08
N ALA A 126 3.27 -6.98 -15.10
CA ALA A 126 4.28 -7.13 -16.15
C ALA A 126 4.46 -5.81 -16.94
N GLY A 127 5.72 -5.45 -17.20
CA GLY A 127 6.07 -4.25 -17.98
C GLY A 127 5.86 -2.91 -17.26
N ARG A 128 5.34 -2.91 -16.03
CA ARG A 128 5.23 -1.69 -15.21
C ARG A 128 6.54 -1.40 -14.49
N ASP A 129 6.83 -0.12 -14.31
CA ASP A 129 7.94 0.33 -13.47
C ASP A 129 7.45 0.56 -12.02
N PHE A 130 8.20 0.02 -11.07
CA PHE A 130 7.97 0.17 -9.63
C PHE A 130 9.15 0.89 -8.96
N GLY A 131 9.90 1.69 -9.73
CA GLY A 131 11.10 2.36 -9.25
C GLY A 131 12.23 1.38 -8.96
N ARG A 132 12.34 0.34 -9.81
CA ARG A 132 13.44 -0.63 -9.71
C ARG A 132 14.73 0.08 -10.10
N PRO A 133 15.76 0.09 -9.25
CA PRO A 133 17.02 0.69 -9.67
C PRO A 133 17.58 -0.12 -10.86
N ILE A 134 17.99 0.60 -11.93
CA ILE A 134 18.49 0.04 -13.20
C ILE A 134 19.75 -0.83 -12.96
N ALA A 135 20.41 -0.67 -11.81
CA ALA A 135 21.46 -1.53 -11.30
C ALA A 135 21.14 -1.91 -9.83
N PRO A 136 21.49 -3.13 -9.37
CA PRO A 136 21.34 -3.48 -7.96
C PRO A 136 22.10 -2.45 -7.11
N PRO A 137 21.50 -1.89 -6.05
CA PRO A 137 22.21 -0.97 -5.18
C PRO A 137 23.45 -1.68 -4.63
N ARG A 138 24.63 -1.12 -4.88
CA ARG A 138 25.87 -1.52 -4.19
C ARG A 138 25.67 -1.25 -2.71
N SER A 139 25.31 -2.31 -1.99
CA SER A 139 25.21 -2.39 -0.53
C SER A 139 24.43 -1.26 0.14
N VAL A 140 23.16 -1.49 0.41
CA VAL A 140 22.62 -1.09 1.70
C VAL A 140 22.18 -2.40 2.38
N PHE A 141 22.78 -2.72 3.53
CA PHE A 141 22.48 -3.88 4.38
C PHE A 141 23.16 -5.22 4.02
N LYS A 142 24.49 -5.26 4.13
CA LYS A 142 25.19 -6.51 4.47
C LYS A 142 24.77 -6.94 5.88
N GLY A 143 24.04 -8.05 5.97
CA GLY A 143 24.01 -8.98 7.10
C GLY A 143 23.85 -8.38 8.50
N ARG A 144 22.60 -8.22 8.95
CA ARG A 144 22.15 -8.36 10.36
C ARG A 144 20.63 -8.24 10.39
N PRO A 145 19.91 -8.99 11.25
CA PRO A 145 18.51 -8.69 11.54
C PRO A 145 18.43 -7.22 11.97
N MET A 146 17.57 -6.45 11.31
CA MET A 146 17.40 -5.00 11.51
C MET A 146 16.80 -4.64 12.88
N GLU A 147 16.86 -5.55 13.85
CA GLU A 147 16.35 -5.41 15.21
C GLU A 147 17.12 -4.34 16.00
N ARG A 148 18.41 -4.15 15.70
CA ARG A 148 19.30 -3.24 16.45
C ARG A 148 19.33 -1.78 15.99
N ARG A 149 18.61 -1.40 14.92
CA ARG A 149 18.64 -0.02 14.37
C ARG A 149 17.42 0.83 14.73
N MET A 150 16.49 0.30 15.53
CA MET A 150 15.20 0.95 15.83
C MET A 150 14.94 1.26 17.30
N GLU A 151 15.94 1.18 18.18
CA GLU A 151 15.83 1.68 19.58
C GLU A 151 15.51 3.19 19.68
N GLY A 152 15.46 3.93 18.55
CA GLY A 152 15.18 5.38 18.53
C GLY A 152 14.06 5.85 17.60
N ARG A 153 13.21 4.99 17.02
CA ARG A 153 12.06 5.44 16.21
C ARG A 153 10.74 5.28 16.98
N PRO A 154 9.88 6.32 17.05
CA PRO A 154 8.66 6.27 17.85
C PRO A 154 7.74 5.14 17.37
N MET A 155 7.42 4.23 18.30
CA MET A 155 6.49 3.11 18.11
C MET A 155 5.11 3.64 17.76
N LYS A 156 4.62 3.36 16.55
CA LYS A 156 3.22 3.63 16.17
C LYS A 156 2.36 2.44 16.60
N ARG A 157 1.81 2.50 17.82
CA ARG A 157 0.72 1.62 18.27
C ARG A 157 -0.60 2.15 17.73
N ASP A 158 -1.32 1.26 17.04
CA ASP A 158 -2.71 1.32 16.58
C ASP A 158 -3.36 2.69 16.25
N PHE A 159 -3.66 2.90 14.96
CA PHE A 159 -4.49 4.02 14.49
C PHE A 159 -5.98 3.69 14.65
N GLY A 160 -6.44 3.79 15.89
CA GLY A 160 -7.85 3.90 16.23
C GLY A 160 -8.36 5.33 16.05
N LYS A 161 -9.22 5.51 15.04
CA LYS A 161 -10.23 6.59 14.90
C LYS A 161 -9.73 8.01 14.59
N ARG A 162 -10.48 8.64 13.66
CA ARG A 162 -10.52 10.07 13.27
C ARG A 162 -9.64 10.51 12.10
N HIS A 163 -10.09 10.25 10.88
CA HIS A 163 -10.10 11.29 9.83
C HIS A 163 -11.02 10.89 8.66
N MET A 164 -12.34 10.93 8.88
CA MET A 164 -13.32 10.86 7.79
C MET A 164 -14.47 11.83 8.04
N GLU A 165 -14.14 13.04 8.48
CA GLU A 165 -15.12 14.11 8.61
C GLU A 165 -14.40 15.45 8.47
N ARG A 166 -14.28 15.91 7.23
CA ARG A 166 -14.02 17.31 6.83
C ARG A 166 -13.89 17.43 5.31
N ARG A 167 -14.82 16.86 4.55
CA ARG A 167 -15.01 17.17 3.12
C ARG A 167 -16.48 17.03 2.71
N MET A 168 -17.38 17.57 3.51
CA MET A 168 -18.75 17.90 3.11
C MET A 168 -19.19 19.12 3.91
N ASP A 169 -18.53 20.25 3.70
CA ASP A 169 -19.09 21.56 4.03
C ASP A 169 -18.32 22.66 3.30
N ARG A 170 -18.73 22.89 2.05
CA ARG A 170 -18.49 24.13 1.32
C ARG A 170 -19.67 24.36 0.40
N GLY A 171 -20.78 24.78 0.99
CA GLY A 171 -21.80 25.53 0.28
C GLY A 171 -21.21 26.87 -0.22
N PRO A 172 -21.64 27.39 -1.38
CA PRO A 172 -21.10 28.63 -1.91
C PRO A 172 -21.75 29.81 -1.19
N GLN A 173 -20.98 30.53 -0.38
CA GLN A 173 -21.44 31.80 0.22
C GLN A 173 -20.77 32.98 -0.48
N LYS A 174 -21.49 33.58 -1.42
CA LYS A 174 -21.24 34.94 -1.90
C LYS A 174 -21.57 35.91 -0.77
N ARG A 175 -20.65 36.80 -0.42
CA ARG A 175 -20.92 38.05 0.31
C ARG A 175 -20.24 39.17 -0.47
N GLY A 176 -21.04 40.05 -1.06
CA GLY A 176 -20.61 41.37 -1.50
C GLY A 176 -20.66 42.34 -0.34
N PHE A 177 -19.80 43.36 -0.37
CA PHE A 177 -20.00 44.66 0.24
C PHE A 177 -18.97 45.63 -0.37
N GLY A 178 -19.44 46.83 -0.76
CA GLY A 178 -18.57 48.00 -0.87
C GLY A 178 -18.56 48.68 -2.23
N GLU A 179 -19.66 49.35 -2.56
CA GLU A 179 -19.72 50.47 -3.49
C GLU A 179 -18.59 51.47 -3.25
N ARG A 180 -17.97 51.96 -4.33
CA ARG A 180 -17.55 53.35 -4.56
C ARG A 180 -16.84 53.46 -5.92
N HIS A 181 -17.17 54.54 -6.65
CA HIS A 181 -16.64 54.97 -7.96
C HIS A 181 -17.24 54.35 -9.23
N MET A 182 -18.52 54.64 -9.49
CA MET A 182 -19.00 54.96 -10.84
C MET A 182 -19.31 56.46 -10.89
N GLU A 183 -18.32 57.28 -11.24
CA GLU A 183 -18.58 58.61 -11.79
C GLU A 183 -17.31 59.09 -12.49
N ARG A 184 -17.16 58.69 -13.75
CA ARG A 184 -16.27 59.31 -14.75
C ARG A 184 -16.54 58.71 -16.13
N GLU A 185 -17.80 58.73 -16.55
CA GLU A 185 -18.14 58.48 -17.96
C GLU A 185 -19.51 59.05 -18.35
N MET A 186 -19.79 60.29 -17.99
CA MET A 186 -20.80 61.12 -18.65
C MET A 186 -20.33 62.58 -18.68
N GLU A 187 -19.18 62.84 -19.29
CA GLU A 187 -18.78 64.19 -19.69
C GLU A 187 -18.32 64.18 -21.15
N ARG A 188 -19.25 63.80 -22.02
CA ARG A 188 -19.26 64.17 -23.43
C ARG A 188 -20.70 64.39 -23.87
N ARG A 189 -21.25 65.57 -23.55
CA ARG A 189 -22.18 66.34 -24.39
C ARG A 189 -22.68 67.59 -23.64
N HIS A 190 -22.42 68.76 -24.25
CA HIS A 190 -22.86 70.12 -23.88
C HIS A 190 -22.14 70.71 -22.65
N GLY A 191 -21.29 71.74 -22.72
CA GLY A 191 -21.07 72.76 -23.74
C GLY A 191 -21.97 73.98 -23.52
N GLY A 192 -21.48 74.98 -22.78
CA GLY A 192 -21.81 76.38 -23.02
C GLY A 192 -22.48 77.16 -21.87
N TRP A 193 -21.66 78.04 -21.27
CA TRP A 193 -21.96 79.34 -20.64
C TRP A 193 -22.63 79.38 -19.27
#